data_AF-A0A968C6U8-F1
#
_entry.id   AF-A0A968C6U8-F1
#
_cell.length_a   1.000
_cell.length_b   1.000
_cell.length_c   1.000
_cell.angle_alpha   90.00
_cell.angle_beta   90.00
_cell.angle_gamma   90.00
#
_symmetry.space_group_name_H-M   'P 1'
#
loop_
_entity.id
_entity.type
_entity.pdbx_description
1 polymer ?
#
loop_
_entity_poly.entity_id
_entity_poly.type
_entity_poly.pdbx_seq_one_letter_code
_entity_poly.pdbx_strand_id
1 'polypeptide(L)'
;AFLDSEDLADTMMRAGVEGLPSVTVMKLASRNLVSGQMLPGIIMMHSVNDYDAWRVAYDGLEDFRLQSGIVGHAVGRKLDDPNYLVVYHQAQNLADLRAFVDSAELNKLMQSAGALVDLDIHFIRVVGFESY
;
A
#
# COMPACT_ATOMS: atom_id res chain seq x y z
N ALA A 1 -3.39 4.10 -25.46
CA ALA A 1 -2.67 4.80 -24.37
C ALA A 1 -1.31 4.13 -24.15
N PHE A 2 -0.43 4.63 -23.27
CA PHE A 2 0.88 4.01 -22.98
C PHE A 2 0.76 2.48 -22.76
N LEU A 3 -0.28 2.05 -22.04
CA LEU A 3 -0.56 0.65 -21.72
C LEU A 3 -1.13 -0.20 -22.85
N ASP A 4 -1.56 0.41 -23.96
CA ASP A 4 -2.12 -0.29 -25.14
C ASP A 4 -1.11 -0.37 -26.29
N SER A 5 0.16 -0.08 -26.01
CA SER A 5 1.23 -0.07 -27.01
C SER A 5 1.82 -1.47 -27.18
N GLU A 6 1.78 -2.01 -28.40
CA GLU A 6 2.51 -3.25 -28.74
C GLU A 6 4.02 -3.11 -28.49
N ASP A 7 4.59 -1.93 -28.74
CA ASP A 7 6.01 -1.64 -28.49
C ASP A 7 6.36 -1.68 -26.99
N LEU A 8 5.42 -1.28 -26.13
CA LEU A 8 5.60 -1.43 -24.68
C LEU A 8 5.61 -2.91 -24.28
N ALA A 9 4.67 -3.71 -24.79
CA ALA A 9 4.58 -5.13 -24.46
C ALA A 9 5.87 -5.89 -24.86
N ASP A 10 6.39 -5.64 -26.07
CA ASP A 10 7.65 -6.22 -26.54
C ASP A 10 8.84 -5.76 -25.70
N THR A 11 8.89 -4.48 -25.33
CA THR A 11 9.95 -3.94 -24.48
C THR A 11 9.93 -4.54 -23.09
N MET A 12 8.74 -4.74 -22.51
CA MET A 12 8.56 -5.38 -21.20
C MET A 12 8.98 -6.84 -21.23
N MET A 13 8.61 -7.59 -22.27
CA MET A 13 9.03 -8.98 -22.46
C MET A 13 10.56 -9.09 -22.58
N ARG A 14 11.19 -8.20 -23.37
CA ARG A 14 12.67 -8.14 -23.47
C ARG A 14 13.35 -7.80 -22.15
N ALA A 15 12.69 -7.00 -21.31
CA ALA A 15 13.17 -6.67 -19.96
C ALA A 15 12.94 -7.80 -18.94
N GLY A 16 12.39 -8.95 -19.35
CA GLY A 16 12.16 -10.11 -18.49
C GLY A 16 10.93 -9.97 -17.60
N VAL A 17 10.00 -9.07 -17.92
CA VAL A 17 8.73 -8.98 -17.19
C VAL A 17 7.88 -10.21 -17.51
N GLU A 18 7.61 -11.02 -16.49
CA GLU A 18 6.73 -12.19 -16.61
C GLU A 18 5.26 -11.76 -16.45
N GLY A 19 4.54 -11.66 -17.56
CA GLY A 19 3.11 -11.36 -17.60
C GLY A 19 2.77 -9.87 -17.80
N LEU A 20 1.48 -9.58 -17.97
CA LEU A 20 1.00 -8.20 -18.11
C LEU A 20 1.17 -7.44 -16.78
N PRO A 21 1.60 -6.17 -16.80
CA PRO A 21 1.65 -5.37 -15.59
C PRO A 21 0.25 -5.14 -15.05
N SER A 22 0.11 -5.17 -13.72
CA SER A 22 -1.04 -4.56 -13.06
C SER A 22 -0.75 -3.07 -12.87
N VAL A 23 -1.66 -2.21 -13.31
CA VAL A 23 -1.53 -0.75 -13.16
C VAL A 23 -2.74 -0.19 -12.42
N THR A 24 -2.49 0.37 -11.25
CA THR A 24 -3.49 1.07 -10.45
C THR A 24 -3.16 2.56 -10.43
N VAL A 25 -4.02 3.38 -11.03
CA VAL A 25 -3.85 4.84 -11.01
C VAL A 25 -4.49 5.42 -9.76
N MET A 26 -3.72 6.22 -9.02
CA MET A 26 -4.09 6.67 -7.69
C MET A 26 -4.01 8.18 -7.53
N LYS A 27 -4.97 8.73 -6.77
CA LYS A 27 -4.83 10.06 -6.15
C LYS A 27 -4.32 9.87 -4.73
N LEU A 28 -3.19 10.50 -4.43
CA LEU A 28 -2.62 10.48 -3.08
C LEU A 28 -3.52 11.31 -2.14
N ALA A 29 -3.97 10.68 -1.06
CA ALA A 29 -4.71 11.33 0.00
C ALA A 29 -3.79 11.84 1.12
N SER A 30 -2.76 11.06 1.48
CA SER A 30 -1.75 11.47 2.45
C SER A 30 -0.43 10.73 2.24
N ARG A 31 0.67 11.35 2.70
CA ARG A 31 1.98 10.70 2.83
C ARG A 31 2.74 11.22 4.04
N ASN A 32 3.42 10.31 4.72
CA ASN A 32 4.47 10.58 5.69
C ASN A 32 5.47 9.44 5.55
N LEU A 33 6.46 9.59 4.66
CA LEU A 33 7.39 8.52 4.30
C LEU A 33 8.79 8.85 4.81
N VAL A 34 9.52 7.82 5.25
CA VAL A 34 10.95 7.95 5.57
C VAL A 34 11.72 7.97 4.25
N SER A 35 12.22 9.14 3.87
CA SER A 35 13.07 9.33 2.69
C SER A 35 14.53 8.99 2.98
N GLY A 36 15.26 8.49 1.96
CA GLY A 36 16.70 8.24 2.05
C GLY A 36 17.09 6.88 2.65
N GLN A 37 16.12 6.06 3.03
CA GLN A 37 16.33 4.68 3.46
C GLN A 37 15.51 3.71 2.61
N MET A 38 16.10 2.59 2.24
CA MET A 38 15.42 1.48 1.54
C MET A 38 14.76 0.54 2.55
N LEU A 39 13.73 1.05 3.23
CA LEU A 39 12.99 0.28 4.22
C LEU A 39 12.07 -0.75 3.56
N PRO A 40 11.88 -1.94 4.17
CA PRO A 40 10.80 -2.82 3.75
C PRO A 40 9.44 -2.15 3.96
N GLY A 41 8.45 -2.59 3.20
CA GLY A 41 7.09 -2.10 3.37
C GLY A 41 6.03 -3.13 3.04
N ILE A 42 4.79 -2.75 3.30
CA ILE A 42 3.59 -3.49 2.91
C ILE A 42 2.69 -2.58 2.11
N ILE A 43 2.05 -3.15 1.10
CA ILE A 43 0.95 -2.55 0.36
C ILE A 43 -0.31 -3.34 0.72
N MET A 44 -1.31 -2.65 1.24
CA MET A 44 -2.62 -3.20 1.55
C MET A 44 -3.64 -2.55 0.64
N MET A 45 -4.39 -3.37 -0.09
CA MET A 45 -5.41 -2.88 -1.03
C MET A 45 -6.77 -3.43 -0.62
N HIS A 46 -7.75 -2.54 -0.51
CA HIS A 46 -9.08 -2.90 -0.04
C HIS A 46 -10.12 -1.84 -0.38
N SER A 47 -11.38 -2.28 -0.48
CA SER A 47 -12.53 -1.39 -0.61
C SER A 47 -13.14 -1.09 0.75
N VAL A 48 -13.64 0.14 0.90
CA VAL A 48 -14.37 0.60 2.09
C VAL A 48 -15.75 1.12 1.69
N ASN A 49 -16.71 1.12 2.62
CA ASN A 49 -18.03 1.67 2.34
C ASN A 49 -18.02 3.21 2.25
N ASP A 50 -17.26 3.85 3.14
CA ASP A 50 -17.17 5.31 3.25
C ASP A 50 -15.71 5.69 3.56
N TYR A 51 -15.08 6.40 2.61
CA TYR A 51 -13.70 6.86 2.76
C TYR A 51 -13.50 7.84 3.90
N ASP A 52 -14.42 8.78 4.12
CA ASP A 52 -14.25 9.83 5.12
C ASP A 52 -14.36 9.23 6.52
N ALA A 53 -15.31 8.31 6.72
CA ALA A 53 -15.42 7.53 7.97
C ALA A 53 -14.17 6.64 8.18
N TRP A 54 -13.72 5.95 7.13
CA TRP A 54 -12.49 5.16 7.19
C TRP A 54 -11.27 6.02 7.55
N ARG A 55 -11.17 7.24 7.00
CA ARG A 55 -10.04 8.13 7.23
C ARG A 55 -9.94 8.54 8.69
N VAL A 56 -11.06 8.87 9.33
CA VAL A 56 -11.10 9.20 10.77
C VAL A 56 -10.62 8.01 11.61
N ALA A 57 -11.07 6.80 11.31
CA ALA A 57 -10.63 5.59 12.00
C ALA A 57 -9.14 5.33 11.77
N TYR A 58 -8.66 5.44 10.53
CA TYR A 58 -7.24 5.28 10.20
C TYR A 58 -6.36 6.29 10.93
N ASP A 59 -6.73 7.57 10.96
CA ASP A 59 -5.95 8.60 11.66
C ASP A 59 -5.92 8.34 13.18
N GLY A 60 -7.02 7.87 13.78
CA GLY A 60 -7.07 7.46 15.19
C GLY A 60 -6.17 6.28 15.58
N LEU A 61 -5.58 5.57 14.60
CA LEU A 61 -4.69 4.43 14.80
C LEU A 61 -3.20 4.76 14.69
N GLU A 62 -2.85 6.04 14.72
CA GLU A 62 -1.46 6.48 14.65
C GLU A 62 -0.59 5.85 15.75
N ASP A 63 -1.03 5.92 17.01
CA ASP A 63 -0.28 5.36 18.14
C ASP A 63 -0.07 3.85 17.99
N PHE A 64 -1.10 3.12 17.57
CA PHE A 64 -1.01 1.67 17.32
C PHE A 64 -0.01 1.34 16.21
N ARG A 65 -0.03 2.10 15.10
CA ARG A 65 0.95 1.94 14.02
C ARG A 65 2.38 2.17 14.53
N LEU A 66 2.61 3.26 15.25
CA LEU A 66 3.93 3.58 15.80
C LEU A 66 4.43 2.50 16.77
N GLN A 67 3.56 2.03 17.68
CA GLN A 67 3.88 0.95 18.63
C GLN A 67 4.15 -0.38 17.93
N SER A 68 3.56 -0.60 16.75
CA SER A 68 3.80 -1.78 15.92
C SER A 68 5.04 -1.68 15.03
N GLY A 69 5.87 -0.63 15.19
CA GLY A 69 7.11 -0.44 14.44
C GLY A 69 6.93 0.18 13.05
N ILE A 70 5.73 0.68 12.73
CA ILE A 70 5.50 1.41 11.49
C ILE A 70 6.09 2.82 11.61
N VAL A 71 6.98 3.16 10.69
CA VAL A 71 7.72 4.44 10.68
C VAL A 71 7.36 5.35 9.51
N GLY A 72 6.62 4.84 8.53
CA GLY A 72 6.16 5.63 7.40
C GLY A 72 4.89 5.06 6.80
N HIS A 73 4.07 5.92 6.20
CA HIS A 73 2.81 5.53 5.59
C HIS A 73 2.37 6.44 4.45
N ALA A 74 1.58 5.90 3.53
CA ALA A 74 0.89 6.67 2.50
C ALA A 74 -0.48 6.04 2.20
N VAL A 75 -1.44 6.87 1.81
CA VAL A 75 -2.77 6.43 1.40
C VAL A 75 -3.06 6.97 0.01
N GLY A 76 -3.30 6.08 -0.93
CA GLY A 76 -3.83 6.37 -2.25
C GLY A 76 -5.29 5.94 -2.37
N ARG A 77 -6.07 6.66 -3.16
CA ARG A 77 -7.41 6.28 -3.60
C ARG A 77 -7.35 5.98 -5.09
N LYS A 78 -8.01 4.93 -5.55
CA LYS A 78 -8.12 4.67 -7.00
C LYS A 78 -8.86 5.86 -7.66
N LEU A 79 -8.45 6.27 -8.86
CA LEU A 79 -9.01 7.46 -9.50
C LEU A 79 -10.48 7.29 -9.92
N ASP A 80 -10.85 6.10 -10.35
CA ASP A 80 -12.18 5.72 -10.84
C ASP A 80 -13.05 5.07 -9.75
N ASP A 81 -12.44 4.63 -8.64
CA ASP A 81 -13.13 4.18 -7.43
C ASP A 81 -12.53 4.86 -6.19
N PRO A 82 -13.11 6.00 -5.75
CA PRO A 82 -12.60 6.75 -4.61
C PRO A 82 -12.71 5.99 -3.27
N ASN A 83 -13.41 4.86 -3.22
CA ASN A 83 -13.55 3.99 -2.05
C ASN A 83 -12.66 2.74 -2.12
N TYR A 84 -11.93 2.55 -3.22
CA TYR A 84 -10.84 1.59 -3.31
C TYR A 84 -9.52 2.25 -2.87
N LEU A 85 -8.92 1.69 -1.83
CA LEU A 85 -7.74 2.25 -1.18
C LEU A 85 -6.52 1.38 -1.42
N VAL A 86 -5.37 2.06 -1.53
CA VAL A 86 -4.06 1.42 -1.41
C VAL A 86 -3.33 2.13 -0.28
N VAL A 87 -2.98 1.37 0.74
CA VAL A 87 -2.28 1.85 1.92
C VAL A 87 -0.89 1.25 1.92
N TYR A 88 0.11 2.12 1.95
CA TYR A 88 1.50 1.75 2.08
C TYR A 88 1.98 1.99 3.51
N HIS A 89 2.74 1.06 4.08
CA HIS A 89 3.45 1.25 5.35
C HIS A 89 4.92 0.84 5.23
N GLN A 90 5.79 1.52 5.97
CA GLN A 90 7.22 1.25 6.11
C GLN A 90 7.54 0.84 7.54
N ALA A 91 8.48 -0.08 7.72
CA ALA A 91 9.04 -0.42 9.03
C ALA A 91 10.56 -0.60 8.94
N GLN A 92 11.25 -0.62 10.07
CA GLN A 92 12.70 -0.87 10.11
C GLN A 92 13.06 -2.28 9.65
N ASN A 93 12.17 -3.25 9.85
CA ASN A 93 12.40 -4.64 9.48
C ASN A 93 11.08 -5.32 9.04
N LEU A 94 11.23 -6.46 8.36
CA LEU A 94 10.10 -7.23 7.84
C LEU A 94 9.28 -7.94 8.93
N ALA A 95 9.90 -8.22 10.09
CA ALA A 95 9.24 -8.92 11.18
C ALA A 95 8.14 -8.05 11.81
N ASP A 96 8.41 -6.76 12.00
CA ASP A 96 7.44 -5.79 12.50
C ASP A 96 6.22 -5.69 11.57
N LEU A 97 6.45 -5.67 10.25
CA LEU A 97 5.35 -5.64 9.26
C LEU A 97 4.47 -6.90 9.32
N ARG A 98 5.08 -8.08 9.52
CA ARG A 98 4.34 -9.33 9.66
C ARG A 98 3.53 -9.34 10.94
N ALA A 99 4.15 -8.95 12.06
CA ALA A 99 3.47 -8.86 13.35
C ALA A 99 2.29 -7.87 13.31
N PHE A 100 2.45 -6.74 12.61
CA PHE A 100 1.39 -5.77 12.40
C PHE A 100 0.19 -6.35 11.64
N VAL A 101 0.45 -7.01 10.50
CA VAL A 101 -0.60 -7.65 9.68
C VAL A 101 -1.30 -8.78 10.43
N ASP A 102 -0.56 -9.57 11.20
CA ASP A 102 -1.10 -10.71 11.97
C ASP A 102 -1.78 -10.27 13.28
N SER A 103 -1.79 -8.98 13.60
CA SER A 103 -2.29 -8.50 14.89
C SER A 103 -3.81 -8.64 15.00
N ALA A 104 -4.25 -9.19 16.14
CA ALA A 104 -5.68 -9.26 16.47
C ALA A 104 -6.31 -7.87 16.59
N GLU A 105 -5.52 -6.86 16.94
CA GLU A 105 -5.95 -5.48 17.05
C GLU A 105 -6.27 -4.89 15.67
N LEU A 106 -5.38 -5.03 14.68
CA LEU A 106 -5.66 -4.62 13.30
C LEU A 106 -6.91 -5.31 12.76
N ASN A 107 -7.05 -6.62 12.96
CA ASN A 107 -8.23 -7.37 12.51
C ASN A 107 -9.55 -6.83 13.11
N LYS A 108 -9.58 -6.58 14.43
CA LYS A 108 -10.76 -5.97 15.08
C LYS A 108 -11.06 -4.59 14.53
N LEU A 109 -10.03 -3.80 14.30
CA LEU A 109 -10.16 -2.43 13.79
C LEU A 109 -10.70 -2.41 12.36
N MET A 110 -10.19 -3.26 11.48
CA MET A 110 -10.70 -3.40 10.11
C MET A 110 -12.19 -3.77 10.09
N GLN A 111 -12.60 -4.70 10.95
CA GLN A 111 -14.01 -5.06 11.11
C GLN A 111 -14.86 -3.89 11.60
N SER A 112 -14.37 -3.12 12.57
CA SER A 112 -15.08 -1.95 13.11
C SER A 112 -15.16 -0.78 12.12
N ALA A 113 -14.16 -0.64 11.24
CA ALA A 113 -14.07 0.44 10.26
C ALA A 113 -14.83 0.13 8.95
N GLY A 114 -15.52 -1.01 8.86
CA GLY A 114 -16.28 -1.41 7.68
C GLY A 114 -15.41 -1.70 6.46
N ALA A 115 -14.13 -2.04 6.66
CA ALA A 115 -13.31 -2.56 5.58
C ALA A 115 -13.87 -3.92 5.16
N LEU A 116 -14.00 -4.14 3.84
CA LEU A 116 -14.42 -5.43 3.32
C LEU A 116 -13.34 -6.47 3.60
N VAL A 117 -13.76 -7.71 3.92
CA VAL A 117 -12.93 -8.79 4.50
C VAL A 117 -11.80 -9.28 3.56
N ASP A 118 -11.74 -8.75 2.34
CA ASP A 118 -10.75 -9.12 1.34
C ASP A 118 -9.62 -8.08 1.29
N LEU A 119 -8.62 -8.26 2.16
CA LEU A 119 -7.41 -7.45 2.18
C LEU A 119 -6.37 -8.10 1.29
N ASP A 120 -6.00 -7.46 0.19
CA ASP A 120 -4.88 -7.91 -0.63
C ASP A 120 -3.59 -7.30 -0.09
N ILE A 121 -2.67 -8.14 0.40
CA ILE A 121 -1.47 -7.73 1.13
C ILE A 121 -0.22 -8.19 0.39
N HIS A 122 0.62 -7.22 0.04
CA HIS A 122 1.90 -7.46 -0.62
C HIS A 122 3.04 -6.95 0.25
N PHE A 123 3.95 -7.83 0.63
CA PHE A 123 5.22 -7.45 1.25
C PHE A 123 6.21 -7.06 0.17
N ILE A 124 6.81 -5.88 0.30
CA ILE A 124 7.74 -5.34 -0.69
C ILE A 124 9.07 -4.97 -0.03
N ARG A 125 10.14 -5.10 -0.82
CA ARG A 125 11.42 -4.48 -0.54
C ARG A 125 11.58 -3.30 -1.47
N VAL A 126 11.73 -2.10 -0.92
CA VAL A 126 12.04 -0.92 -1.72
C VAL A 126 13.47 -1.05 -2.21
N VAL A 127 13.67 -0.94 -3.51
CA VAL A 127 14.99 -0.87 -4.14
C VAL A 127 15.21 0.56 -4.63
N GLY A 128 16.38 1.10 -4.37
CA GLY A 128 16.82 2.36 -4.95
C GLY A 128 17.21 2.15 -6.40
N PHE A 129 16.90 3.12 -7.26
CA PHE A 129 17.57 3.22 -8.54
C PHE A 129 18.88 3.96 -8.28
N GLU A 130 20.02 3.30 -8.47
CA GLU A 130 21.27 4.04 -8.66
C GLU A 130 21.09 4.86 -9.93
N SER A 131 21.06 6.18 -9.79
CA SER A 131 21.12 7.08 -10.94
C SER A 131 22.49 6.90 -11.59
N TYR A 132 22.50 6.25 -12.77
CA TYR A 132 23.65 6.20 -13.67
C TYR A 132 23.98 7.58 -14.24
#